data_AF-A0A8J2RL71-F1
#
_entry.id   AF-A0A8J2RL71-F1
#
_cell.length_a   1.000
_cell.length_b   1.000
_cell.length_c   1.000
_cell.angle_alpha   90.00
_cell.angle_beta   90.00
_cell.angle_gamma   90.00
#
_symmetry.space_group_name_H-M   'P 1'
#
loop_
_entity.id
_entity.type
_entity.pdbx_description
1 polymer ?
#
loop_
_entity_poly.entity_id
_entity_poly.type
_entity_poly.pdbx_seq_one_letter_code
_entity_poly.pdbx_strand_id
1 'polypeptide(L)'
;MHRFIILKFLCIPLQVSWIRKRDLHILTFGQVTYTNDARFSVIKSATGDLWTLRIRSVQLRDAGLYECQVSSEPKISKAVRLKVVVSQAYIHGSPEMYIRSGSDISLSCVAKDMPEPPTHFTWYKGLQIFSTGGNDGHQLFQGHIQQQQQQQQQQHQNNNNNNNKQPTSFFGKSSIMTSLSGRKVTIETSQHGLENLLLIRNAVAGDSGNYTCIPSGAEPASIVVHVLNGEHPAAMQHGHGGISRTQPGARFQHYVLLATLLLLLHRYLSWNRQLR
;
A
#
# COMPACT_ATOMS: atom_id res chain seq x y z
N MET A 1 -43.67 -36.17 -55.82
CA MET A 1 -42.38 -35.69 -55.27
C MET A 1 -42.66 -34.67 -54.16
N HIS A 2 -42.74 -35.10 -52.90
CA HIS A 2 -42.91 -34.18 -51.77
C HIS A 2 -41.52 -33.71 -51.30
N ARG A 3 -41.21 -32.42 -51.52
CA ARG A 3 -40.05 -31.77 -50.93
C ARG A 3 -40.38 -31.42 -49.47
N PHE A 4 -39.87 -32.19 -48.52
CA PHE A 4 -39.87 -31.80 -47.11
C PHE A 4 -38.65 -30.91 -46.84
N ILE A 5 -38.89 -29.64 -46.48
CA ILE A 5 -37.88 -28.76 -45.91
C ILE A 5 -37.82 -29.07 -44.42
N ILE A 6 -36.79 -29.79 -43.97
CA ILE A 6 -36.50 -29.95 -42.54
C ILE A 6 -35.88 -28.64 -42.06
N LEU A 7 -36.70 -27.77 -41.46
CA LEU A 7 -36.21 -26.65 -40.64
C LEU A 7 -35.54 -27.23 -39.39
N LYS A 8 -34.23 -27.48 -39.48
CA LYS A 8 -33.39 -27.67 -38.29
C LYS A 8 -33.37 -26.34 -37.53
N PHE A 9 -34.26 -26.18 -36.56
CA PHE A 9 -34.08 -25.19 -35.50
C PHE A 9 -32.81 -25.60 -34.73
N LEU A 10 -31.66 -25.07 -35.13
CA LEU A 10 -30.49 -25.05 -34.26
C LEU A 10 -30.87 -24.19 -33.05
N CYS A 11 -31.12 -24.81 -31.90
CA CYS A 11 -31.01 -24.13 -30.62
C CYS A 11 -29.52 -23.77 -30.47
N ILE A 12 -29.11 -22.61 -30.97
CA ILE A 12 -27.74 -22.13 -30.81
C ILE A 12 -27.57 -21.88 -29.30
N PRO A 13 -26.58 -22.51 -28.64
CA PRO A 13 -26.35 -22.27 -27.23
C PRO A 13 -26.07 -20.78 -27.01
N LEU A 14 -26.73 -20.18 -26.00
CA LEU A 14 -26.50 -18.78 -25.65
C LEU A 14 -25.03 -18.58 -25.28
N GLN A 15 -24.39 -17.57 -25.88
CA GLN A 15 -22.98 -17.26 -25.65
C GLN A 15 -22.87 -16.02 -24.77
N VAL A 16 -21.88 -16.04 -23.88
CA VAL A 16 -21.52 -14.91 -23.02
C VAL A 16 -20.37 -14.14 -23.65
N SER A 17 -20.49 -12.81 -23.68
CA SER A 17 -19.47 -11.90 -24.18
C SER A 17 -19.13 -10.85 -23.13
N TRP A 18 -17.85 -10.47 -23.09
CA TRP A 18 -17.39 -9.36 -22.26
C TRP A 18 -16.99 -8.21 -23.15
N ILE A 19 -17.55 -7.04 -22.86
CA ILE A 19 -17.38 -5.82 -23.65
C ILE A 19 -16.87 -4.71 -22.74
N ARG A 20 -15.86 -3.96 -23.19
CA ARG A 20 -15.38 -2.76 -22.51
C ARG A 20 -16.21 -1.56 -22.98
N LYS A 21 -16.89 -0.87 -22.06
CA LYS A 21 -17.90 0.13 -22.43
C LYS A 21 -17.33 1.46 -22.93
N ARG A 22 -16.12 1.84 -22.52
CA ARG A 22 -15.51 3.13 -22.91
C ARG A 22 -15.26 3.24 -24.42
N ASP A 23 -15.04 2.12 -25.10
CA ASP A 23 -14.68 2.04 -26.52
C ASP A 23 -15.44 0.94 -27.28
N LEU A 24 -16.43 0.32 -26.62
CA LEU A 24 -17.25 -0.77 -27.15
C LEU A 24 -16.43 -1.96 -27.68
N HIS A 25 -15.20 -2.14 -27.16
CA HIS A 25 -14.32 -3.20 -27.63
C HIS A 25 -14.74 -4.55 -27.05
N ILE A 26 -14.97 -5.53 -27.91
CA ILE A 26 -15.26 -6.91 -27.51
C ILE A 26 -13.96 -7.51 -26.98
N LEU A 27 -13.97 -7.88 -25.71
CA LEU A 27 -12.82 -8.50 -25.05
C LEU A 27 -12.83 -10.00 -25.32
N THR A 28 -13.98 -10.65 -25.10
CA THR A 28 -14.16 -12.09 -25.27
C THR A 28 -15.55 -12.41 -25.79
N PHE A 29 -15.69 -13.55 -26.46
CA PHE A 29 -16.95 -14.14 -26.87
C PHE A 29 -16.88 -15.65 -26.66
N GLY A 30 -17.73 -16.16 -25.78
CA GLY A 30 -17.56 -17.49 -25.20
C GLY A 30 -16.22 -17.60 -24.48
N GLN A 31 -15.49 -18.70 -24.73
CA GLN A 31 -14.15 -18.92 -24.16
C GLN A 31 -13.03 -18.29 -25.01
N VAL A 32 -13.37 -17.69 -26.15
CA VAL A 32 -12.40 -17.10 -27.07
C VAL A 32 -12.13 -15.64 -26.70
N THR A 33 -10.87 -15.27 -26.58
CA THR A 33 -10.44 -13.88 -26.42
C THR A 33 -10.32 -13.19 -27.78
N TYR A 34 -10.99 -12.05 -27.95
CA TYR A 34 -11.00 -11.25 -29.17
C TYR A 34 -10.07 -10.04 -29.12
N THR A 35 -9.82 -9.51 -27.92
CA THR A 35 -8.82 -8.45 -27.73
C THR A 35 -7.40 -8.98 -27.97
N ASN A 36 -6.52 -8.13 -28.51
CA ASN A 36 -5.10 -8.43 -28.64
C ASN A 36 -4.32 -8.29 -27.31
N ASP A 37 -4.93 -7.73 -26.26
CA ASP A 37 -4.31 -7.63 -24.95
C ASP A 37 -4.37 -8.99 -24.22
N ALA A 38 -3.25 -9.71 -24.22
CA ALA A 38 -3.07 -11.05 -23.65
C ALA A 38 -3.29 -11.16 -22.12
N ARG A 39 -3.50 -10.01 -21.44
CA ARG A 39 -3.88 -9.98 -20.03
C ARG A 39 -5.33 -10.39 -19.81
N PHE A 40 -6.19 -10.19 -20.81
CA PHE A 40 -7.61 -10.52 -20.75
C PHE A 40 -7.84 -12.00 -21.08
N SER A 41 -8.63 -12.67 -20.25
CA SER A 41 -9.05 -14.06 -20.44
C SER A 41 -10.38 -14.30 -19.74
N VAL A 42 -11.04 -15.42 -20.06
CA VAL A 42 -12.26 -15.84 -19.39
C VAL A 42 -12.00 -17.13 -18.63
N ILE A 43 -12.52 -17.19 -17.40
CA ILE A 43 -12.61 -18.41 -16.61
C ILE A 43 -14.09 -18.81 -16.58
N LYS A 44 -14.40 -20.00 -17.10
CA LYS A 44 -15.73 -20.59 -17.03
C LYS A 44 -15.76 -21.59 -15.87
N SER A 45 -16.78 -21.50 -15.02
CA SER A 45 -17.02 -22.50 -13.97
C SER A 45 -17.27 -23.89 -14.56
N ALA A 46 -16.96 -24.95 -13.80
CA ALA A 46 -17.21 -26.33 -14.20
C ALA A 46 -18.70 -26.61 -14.50
N THR A 47 -19.62 -25.92 -13.80
CA THR A 47 -21.08 -26.02 -14.06
C THR A 47 -21.49 -25.28 -15.33
N GLY A 48 -20.70 -24.29 -15.76
CA GLY A 48 -20.92 -23.49 -16.96
C GLY A 48 -21.80 -22.25 -16.79
N ASP A 49 -22.30 -22.00 -15.58
CA ASP A 49 -23.23 -20.88 -15.30
C ASP A 49 -22.51 -19.57 -14.97
N LEU A 50 -21.25 -19.65 -14.52
CA LEU A 50 -20.43 -18.50 -14.15
C LEU A 50 -19.31 -18.27 -15.17
N TRP A 51 -19.28 -17.04 -15.70
CA TRP A 51 -18.32 -16.58 -16.69
C TRP A 51 -17.56 -15.37 -16.14
N THR A 52 -16.34 -15.60 -15.68
CA THR A 52 -15.52 -14.58 -15.03
C THR A 52 -14.51 -13.99 -16.01
N LEU A 53 -14.57 -12.68 -16.23
CA LEU A 53 -13.50 -11.96 -16.90
C LEU A 53 -12.30 -11.85 -15.97
N ARG A 54 -11.16 -12.39 -16.37
CA ARG A 54 -9.87 -12.28 -15.66
C ARG A 54 -8.96 -11.32 -16.42
N ILE A 55 -8.43 -10.33 -15.71
CA ILE A 55 -7.43 -9.39 -16.19
C ILE A 55 -6.15 -9.61 -15.36
N ARG A 56 -5.06 -10.04 -16.00
CA ARG A 56 -3.75 -10.15 -15.33
C ARG A 56 -3.03 -8.80 -15.29
N SER A 57 -2.17 -8.60 -14.29
CA SER A 57 -1.32 -7.39 -14.16
C SER A 57 -2.11 -6.10 -14.40
N VAL A 58 -3.20 -5.93 -13.63
CA VAL A 58 -4.15 -4.82 -13.76
C VAL A 58 -3.44 -3.49 -13.61
N GLN A 59 -3.85 -2.51 -14.43
CA GLN A 59 -3.30 -1.16 -14.48
C GLN A 59 -4.41 -0.15 -14.18
N LEU A 60 -4.06 1.05 -13.71
CA LEU A 60 -5.03 2.12 -13.44
C LEU A 60 -5.93 2.42 -14.67
N ARG A 61 -5.37 2.34 -15.88
CA ARG A 61 -6.10 2.55 -17.15
C ARG A 61 -7.17 1.50 -17.46
N ASP A 62 -7.18 0.37 -16.75
CA ASP A 62 -8.17 -0.68 -16.92
C ASP A 62 -9.44 -0.38 -16.11
N ALA A 63 -9.41 0.60 -15.19
CA ALA A 63 -10.60 1.04 -14.48
C ALA A 63 -11.69 1.53 -15.44
N GLY A 64 -12.94 1.19 -15.16
CA GLY A 64 -14.06 1.56 -16.03
C GLY A 64 -15.23 0.59 -15.97
N LEU A 65 -16.19 0.79 -16.88
CA LEU A 65 -17.35 -0.08 -17.02
C LEU A 65 -17.06 -1.22 -18.02
N TYR A 66 -17.36 -2.43 -17.58
CA TYR A 66 -17.35 -3.65 -18.37
C TYR A 66 -18.77 -4.20 -18.40
N GLU A 67 -19.18 -4.78 -19.52
CA GLU A 67 -20.51 -5.33 -19.70
C GLU A 67 -20.41 -6.80 -20.07
N CYS A 68 -21.07 -7.63 -19.28
CA CYS A 68 -21.32 -9.02 -19.60
C CYS A 68 -22.63 -9.09 -20.37
N GLN A 69 -22.61 -9.65 -21.57
CA GLN A 69 -23.78 -9.76 -22.46
C GLN A 69 -24.01 -11.22 -22.84
N VAL A 70 -25.27 -11.65 -22.75
CA VAL A 70 -25.76 -12.95 -23.22
C VAL A 70 -26.44 -12.76 -24.58
N SER A 71 -26.12 -13.62 -25.55
CA SER A 71 -26.67 -13.58 -26.91
C SER A 71 -28.11 -14.08 -27.02
N SER A 72 -28.98 -13.69 -26.08
CA SER A 72 -30.43 -13.94 -26.10
C SER A 72 -31.17 -12.89 -26.95
N GLU A 73 -32.43 -13.17 -27.27
CA GLU A 73 -33.35 -12.20 -27.85
C GLU A 73 -34.51 -11.94 -26.87
N PRO A 74 -34.65 -10.73 -26.32
CA PRO A 74 -33.74 -9.58 -26.44
C PRO A 74 -32.41 -9.82 -25.71
N LYS A 75 -31.37 -9.05 -26.06
CA LYS A 75 -30.06 -9.18 -25.41
C LYS A 75 -30.17 -8.91 -23.92
N ILE A 76 -29.63 -9.83 -23.12
CA ILE A 76 -29.53 -9.65 -21.67
C ILE A 76 -28.12 -9.17 -21.36
N SER A 77 -27.97 -8.12 -20.56
CA SER A 77 -26.66 -7.58 -20.21
C SER A 77 -26.59 -7.06 -18.78
N LYS A 78 -25.41 -7.16 -18.17
CA LYS A 78 -25.08 -6.58 -16.87
C LYS A 78 -23.80 -5.77 -16.97
N ALA A 79 -23.88 -4.49 -16.60
CA ALA A 79 -22.71 -3.63 -16.45
C ALA A 79 -22.10 -3.76 -15.05
N VAL A 80 -20.78 -3.85 -14.99
CA VAL A 80 -19.95 -3.95 -13.78
C VAL A 80 -18.87 -2.88 -13.85
N ARG A 81 -18.66 -2.13 -12.76
CA ARG A 81 -17.60 -1.13 -12.67
C ARG A 81 -16.37 -1.72 -11.99
N LEU A 82 -15.26 -1.78 -12.71
CA LEU A 82 -13.95 -2.11 -12.16
C LEU A 82 -13.32 -0.85 -11.57
N LYS A 83 -13.06 -0.83 -10.26
CA LYS A 83 -12.23 0.16 -9.60
C LYS A 83 -10.82 -0.42 -9.41
N VAL A 84 -9.81 0.29 -9.90
CA VAL A 84 -8.40 -0.06 -9.70
C VAL A 84 -7.79 0.96 -8.77
N VAL A 85 -7.10 0.50 -7.73
CA VAL A 85 -6.46 1.32 -6.69
C VAL A 85 -5.01 0.90 -6.55
N VAL A 86 -4.16 1.84 -6.14
CA VAL A 86 -2.79 1.58 -5.72
C VAL A 86 -2.79 1.62 -4.20
N SER A 87 -2.59 0.46 -3.59
CA SER A 87 -2.48 0.35 -2.14
C SER A 87 -1.13 0.88 -1.68
N GLN A 88 -1.12 1.70 -0.65
CA GLN A 88 0.10 2.30 -0.10
C GLN A 88 0.12 2.20 1.42
N ALA A 89 1.30 2.02 1.99
CA ALA A 89 1.50 2.09 3.41
C ALA A 89 1.65 3.55 3.89
N TYR A 90 1.37 3.78 5.16
CA TYR A 90 1.63 5.03 5.84
C TYR A 90 2.03 4.75 7.28
N ILE A 91 3.12 5.35 7.77
CA ILE A 91 3.50 5.26 9.19
C ILE A 91 3.07 6.55 9.88
N HIS A 92 2.32 6.44 10.97
CA HIS A 92 1.90 7.60 11.75
C HIS A 92 3.10 8.35 12.35
N GLY A 93 3.16 9.66 12.11
CA GLY A 93 4.17 10.55 12.66
C GLY A 93 4.78 11.48 11.61
N SER A 94 5.77 12.26 12.03
CA SER A 94 6.67 12.96 11.11
C SER A 94 7.64 11.98 10.43
N PRO A 95 8.21 12.32 9.25
CA PRO A 95 9.22 11.48 8.58
C PRO A 95 10.46 11.18 9.43
N GLU A 96 10.72 12.01 10.44
CA GLU A 96 11.80 11.85 11.41
C GLU A 96 11.22 11.94 12.84
N MET A 97 11.65 11.05 13.72
CA MET A 97 11.21 10.97 15.12
C MET A 97 12.43 10.95 16.04
N TYR A 98 12.35 11.69 17.14
CA TYR A 98 13.38 11.74 18.17
C TYR A 98 12.87 11.16 19.48
N ILE A 99 13.57 10.16 20.00
CA ILE A 99 13.17 9.39 21.18
C ILE A 99 14.30 9.45 22.19
N ARG A 100 14.00 9.63 23.47
CA ARG A 100 15.03 9.57 24.51
C ARG A 100 15.42 8.13 24.81
N SER A 101 16.69 7.88 25.06
CA SER A 101 17.18 6.59 25.54
C SER A 101 16.38 6.14 26.78
N GLY A 102 16.03 4.86 26.83
CA GLY A 102 15.15 4.27 27.85
C GLY A 102 13.65 4.44 27.62
N SER A 103 13.20 5.28 26.67
CA SER A 103 11.78 5.38 26.30
C SER A 103 11.36 4.28 25.33
N ASP A 104 10.07 4.10 25.09
CA ASP A 104 9.58 3.10 24.13
C ASP A 104 9.41 3.71 22.72
N ILE A 105 9.76 2.93 21.69
CA ILE A 105 9.53 3.25 20.27
C ILE A 105 8.23 2.58 19.84
N SER A 106 7.29 3.37 19.32
CA SER A 106 5.97 2.91 18.88
C SER A 106 5.70 3.41 17.47
N LEU A 107 5.73 2.51 16.48
CA LEU A 107 5.51 2.83 15.07
C LEU A 107 4.23 2.15 14.57
N SER A 108 3.21 2.94 14.26
CA SER A 108 1.95 2.43 13.70
C SER A 108 1.93 2.57 12.19
N CYS A 109 1.86 1.46 11.48
CA CYS A 109 1.79 1.38 10.03
C CYS A 109 0.37 1.02 9.57
N VAL A 110 -0.17 1.78 8.61
CA VAL A 110 -1.51 1.62 8.07
C VAL A 110 -1.43 1.32 6.58
N ALA A 111 -2.10 0.25 6.16
CA ALA A 111 -2.30 -0.10 4.76
C ALA A 111 -3.56 0.62 4.22
N LYS A 112 -3.35 1.62 3.37
CA LYS A 112 -4.42 2.46 2.81
C LYS A 112 -4.83 1.96 1.43
N ASP A 113 -6.11 2.18 1.09
CA ASP A 113 -6.69 1.93 -0.24
C ASP A 113 -6.61 0.44 -0.67
N MET A 114 -6.59 -0.47 0.31
CA MET A 114 -6.57 -1.92 0.12
C MET A 114 -8.00 -2.48 -0.02
N PRO A 115 -8.33 -3.19 -1.12
CA PRO A 115 -9.65 -3.80 -1.29
C PRO A 115 -9.88 -5.01 -0.36
N GLU A 116 -8.81 -5.74 -0.05
CA GLU A 116 -8.77 -6.82 0.94
C GLU A 116 -7.60 -6.58 1.90
N PRO A 117 -7.71 -6.94 3.18
CA PRO A 117 -6.62 -6.78 4.14
C PRO A 117 -5.34 -7.53 3.69
N PRO A 118 -4.15 -7.00 4.03
CA PRO A 118 -2.90 -7.69 3.74
C PRO A 118 -2.85 -9.05 4.47
N THR A 119 -2.17 -10.03 3.88
CA THR A 119 -1.90 -11.31 4.54
C THR A 119 -0.78 -11.19 5.58
N HIS A 120 0.11 -10.21 5.43
CA HIS A 120 1.19 -9.96 6.39
C HIS A 120 1.75 -8.54 6.26
N PHE A 121 2.46 -8.12 7.31
CA PHE A 121 3.30 -6.93 7.32
C PHE A 121 4.77 -7.31 7.52
N THR A 122 5.66 -6.67 6.77
CA THR A 122 7.10 -6.82 6.94
C THR A 122 7.70 -5.48 7.36
N TRP A 123 8.45 -5.50 8.45
CA TRP A 123 9.25 -4.38 8.92
C TRP A 123 10.71 -4.59 8.54
N TYR A 124 11.35 -3.53 8.08
CA TYR A 124 12.78 -3.44 7.83
C TYR A 124 13.39 -2.34 8.66
N LYS A 125 14.67 -2.53 9.01
CA LYS A 125 15.53 -1.48 9.53
C LYS A 125 16.73 -1.34 8.60
N GLY A 126 16.79 -0.24 7.85
CA GLY A 126 17.68 -0.11 6.71
C GLY A 126 17.36 -1.17 5.65
N LEU A 127 18.31 -2.08 5.37
CA LEU A 127 18.14 -3.18 4.41
C LEU A 127 17.85 -4.54 5.08
N GLN A 128 17.85 -4.59 6.41
CA GLN A 128 17.67 -5.84 7.16
C GLN A 128 16.21 -6.03 7.54
N ILE A 129 15.71 -7.26 7.37
CA ILE A 129 14.38 -7.63 7.87
C ILE A 129 14.41 -7.50 9.39
N PHE A 130 13.56 -6.63 9.91
CA PHE A 130 13.44 -6.37 11.34
C PHE A 130 12.36 -7.26 11.97
N SER A 131 11.26 -7.52 11.24
CA SER A 131 10.22 -8.47 11.63
C SER A 131 9.36 -8.85 10.42
N THR A 132 8.93 -10.12 10.36
CA THR A 132 7.87 -10.58 9.44
C THR A 132 6.71 -11.09 10.28
N GLY A 133 5.63 -10.30 10.36
CA GLY A 133 4.41 -10.69 11.05
C GLY A 133 3.37 -11.19 10.05
N GLY A 134 3.21 -12.50 9.94
CA GLY A 134 2.12 -13.13 9.18
C GLY A 134 0.80 -13.06 9.93
N ASN A 135 -0.32 -12.77 9.24
CA ASN A 135 -1.66 -12.95 9.82
C ASN A 135 -2.03 -14.42 10.00
N ASP A 136 -1.23 -15.32 9.43
CA ASP A 136 -1.36 -16.77 9.55
C ASP A 136 -0.08 -17.34 10.16
N GLY A 137 -0.24 -18.05 11.28
CA GLY A 137 0.77 -18.95 11.83
C GLY A 137 0.99 -20.15 10.93
N HIS A 138 1.39 -19.94 9.67
CA HIS A 138 2.03 -20.97 8.87
C HIS A 138 3.52 -20.97 9.26
N GLN A 139 3.79 -21.64 10.38
CA GLN A 139 5.08 -22.24 10.66
C GLN A 139 5.52 -23.00 9.40
N LEU A 140 6.54 -22.50 8.71
CA LEU A 140 7.29 -23.31 7.76
C LEU A 140 8.01 -24.39 8.59
N PHE A 141 7.42 -25.58 8.57
CA PHE A 141 7.91 -26.88 9.03
C PHE A 141 9.35 -26.92 9.59
N GLN A 142 9.46 -27.08 10.91
CA GLN A 142 10.36 -28.09 11.47
C GLN A 142 9.51 -29.12 12.18
N GLY A 143 9.59 -30.35 11.69
CA GLY A 143 8.82 -31.46 12.19
C GLY A 143 9.25 -31.93 13.58
N HIS A 144 8.35 -32.72 14.16
CA HIS A 144 8.47 -33.65 15.29
C HIS A 144 7.75 -33.27 16.59
N ILE A 145 6.54 -33.84 16.72
CA ILE A 145 5.96 -34.52 17.89
C ILE A 145 5.81 -33.69 19.18
N GLN A 146 4.56 -33.28 19.48
CA GLN A 146 3.89 -33.67 20.74
C GLN A 146 2.38 -33.49 20.64
N GLN A 147 1.71 -34.64 20.56
CA GLN A 147 0.28 -34.81 20.77
C GLN A 147 -0.07 -34.53 22.25
N GLN A 148 -1.25 -33.97 22.45
CA GLN A 148 -2.20 -34.29 23.52
C GLN A 148 -1.67 -34.37 24.95
N GLN A 149 -1.84 -33.26 25.68
CA GLN A 149 -2.08 -33.14 27.14
C GLN A 149 -2.25 -31.61 27.36
N GLN A 150 -3.35 -31.01 27.78
CA GLN A 150 -4.48 -31.42 28.60
C GLN A 150 -5.71 -30.58 28.21
N GLN A 151 -6.74 -31.21 27.67
CA GLN A 151 -8.11 -30.83 28.05
C GLN A 151 -8.38 -31.61 29.35
N GLN A 152 -8.43 -30.90 30.48
CA GLN A 152 -9.19 -31.20 31.71
C GLN A 152 -8.48 -30.62 32.93
N GLN A 153 -8.63 -29.31 33.13
CA GLN A 153 -8.82 -28.72 34.45
C GLN A 153 -9.81 -27.58 34.29
N GLN A 154 -11.07 -27.93 34.04
CA GLN A 154 -12.17 -27.05 34.37
C GLN A 154 -12.70 -27.46 35.75
N GLN A 155 -12.80 -26.45 36.61
CA GLN A 155 -13.77 -26.31 37.69
C GLN A 155 -13.45 -26.98 39.03
N HIS A 156 -12.58 -26.32 39.79
CA HIS A 156 -12.73 -25.98 41.22
C HIS A 156 -11.71 -24.83 41.44
N GLN A 157 -11.99 -23.60 41.87
CA GLN A 157 -12.98 -22.94 42.74
C GLN A 157 -13.16 -21.48 42.23
N ASN A 158 -14.37 -20.93 42.12
CA ASN A 158 -15.21 -20.33 43.16
C ASN A 158 -14.81 -18.90 43.60
N ASN A 159 -15.82 -18.03 43.57
CA ASN A 159 -16.01 -16.77 44.31
C ASN A 159 -15.33 -15.44 43.88
N ASN A 160 -16.24 -14.49 43.61
CA ASN A 160 -16.31 -13.11 44.13
C ASN A 160 -15.15 -12.16 43.84
N ASN A 161 -15.39 -11.14 43.01
CA ASN A 161 -15.84 -9.83 43.49
C ASN A 161 -15.82 -8.78 42.36
N ASN A 162 -16.72 -7.82 42.50
CA ASN A 162 -16.82 -6.58 41.73
C ASN A 162 -15.46 -5.89 41.55
N ASN A 163 -15.23 -5.31 40.37
CA ASN A 163 -15.06 -3.86 40.17
C ASN A 163 -14.43 -3.58 38.79
N ASN A 164 -15.09 -2.71 38.03
CA ASN A 164 -14.59 -1.92 36.90
C ASN A 164 -13.43 -2.52 36.08
N LYS A 165 -13.77 -3.19 34.98
CA LYS A 165 -12.86 -3.28 33.83
C LYS A 165 -13.46 -2.49 32.66
N GLN A 166 -12.84 -1.35 32.44
CA GLN A 166 -13.02 -0.45 31.30
C GLN A 166 -13.02 -1.24 29.99
N PRO A 167 -13.84 -0.88 28.97
CA PRO A 167 -13.80 -1.56 27.69
C PRO A 167 -12.53 -1.15 26.93
N THR A 168 -11.44 -1.91 27.09
CA THR A 168 -10.23 -1.73 26.28
C THR A 168 -10.44 -2.40 24.92
N SER A 169 -11.10 -1.72 24.00
CA SER A 169 -11.41 -2.21 22.65
C SER A 169 -10.22 -2.09 21.67
N PHE A 170 -9.08 -2.69 22.01
CA PHE A 170 -7.95 -2.85 21.10
C PHE A 170 -7.36 -4.26 21.28
N PHE A 171 -8.07 -5.28 20.79
CA PHE A 171 -7.60 -6.67 20.76
C PHE A 171 -7.19 -7.03 19.32
N GLY A 172 -5.97 -6.66 18.97
CA GLY A 172 -5.27 -7.19 17.80
C GLY A 172 -4.56 -8.52 18.12
N LYS A 173 -4.16 -9.28 17.09
CA LYS A 173 -3.23 -10.41 17.29
C LYS A 173 -1.86 -9.83 17.68
N SER A 174 -1.39 -10.14 18.89
CA SER A 174 -0.06 -9.73 19.39
C SER A 174 0.92 -10.89 19.26
N SER A 175 2.09 -10.62 18.67
CA SER A 175 3.19 -11.57 18.54
C SER A 175 4.46 -10.94 19.10
N ILE A 176 5.12 -11.67 19.99
CA ILE A 176 6.43 -11.27 20.52
C ILE A 176 7.48 -12.02 19.71
N MET A 177 8.35 -11.26 19.05
CA MET A 177 9.41 -11.82 18.21
C MET A 177 10.75 -11.26 18.68
N THR A 178 11.82 -11.98 18.41
CA THR A 178 13.17 -11.45 18.53
C THR A 178 13.57 -10.97 17.15
N SER A 179 13.86 -9.67 17.02
CA SER A 179 14.42 -9.11 15.79
C SER A 179 15.77 -9.76 15.48
N LEU A 180 16.19 -9.73 14.21
CA LEU A 180 17.51 -10.21 13.78
C LEU A 180 18.67 -9.52 14.55
N SER A 181 18.43 -8.36 15.14
CA SER A 181 19.39 -7.66 16.00
C SER A 181 19.41 -8.14 17.46
N GLY A 182 18.71 -9.23 17.80
CA GLY A 182 18.59 -9.77 19.16
C GLY A 182 17.67 -8.95 20.08
N ARG A 183 17.00 -7.91 19.57
CA ARG A 183 16.07 -7.05 20.34
C ARG A 183 14.70 -7.73 20.40
N LYS A 184 14.11 -7.80 21.61
CA LYS A 184 12.73 -8.25 21.80
C LYS A 184 11.78 -7.18 21.29
N VAL A 185 10.97 -7.52 20.30
CA VAL A 185 10.00 -6.62 19.68
C VAL A 185 8.60 -7.19 19.80
N THR A 186 7.62 -6.32 19.96
CA THR A 186 6.21 -6.70 19.97
C THR A 186 5.56 -6.15 18.72
N ILE A 187 4.89 -7.03 17.99
CA ILE A 187 4.10 -6.70 16.81
C ILE A 187 2.64 -6.92 17.15
N GLU A 188 1.81 -5.92 16.91
CA GLU A 188 0.36 -6.02 17.09
C GLU A 188 -0.35 -5.66 15.79
N THR A 189 -1.08 -6.61 15.23
CA THR A 189 -1.94 -6.34 14.06
C THR A 189 -3.36 -6.11 14.54
N SER A 190 -3.95 -4.98 14.12
CA SER A 190 -5.34 -4.62 14.39
C SER A 190 -6.35 -5.71 13.97
N GLN A 191 -7.53 -5.70 14.59
CA GLN A 191 -8.60 -6.67 14.30
C GLN A 191 -9.03 -6.71 12.82
N HIS A 192 -8.95 -5.57 12.12
CA HIS A 192 -9.30 -5.47 10.69
C HIS A 192 -8.13 -5.80 9.76
N GLY A 193 -6.93 -6.04 10.30
CA GLY A 193 -5.73 -6.37 9.53
C GLY A 193 -5.12 -5.22 8.74
N LEU A 194 -5.64 -3.99 8.83
CA LEU A 194 -5.16 -2.84 8.06
C LEU A 194 -4.09 -2.01 8.78
N GLU A 195 -4.00 -2.16 10.09
CA GLU A 195 -2.99 -1.46 10.91
C GLU A 195 -2.08 -2.48 11.60
N ASN A 196 -0.78 -2.19 11.63
CA ASN A 196 0.26 -2.98 12.27
C ASN A 196 1.18 -2.09 13.10
N LEU A 197 1.32 -2.41 14.38
CA LEU A 197 2.09 -1.67 15.36
C LEU A 197 3.39 -2.40 15.68
N LEU A 198 4.52 -1.70 15.55
CA LEU A 198 5.82 -2.14 16.02
C LEU A 198 6.18 -1.42 17.32
N LEU A 199 6.38 -2.19 18.38
CA LEU A 199 6.79 -1.71 19.70
C LEU A 199 8.18 -2.24 20.07
N ILE A 200 9.12 -1.32 20.34
CA ILE A 200 10.46 -1.61 20.85
C ILE A 200 10.57 -0.95 22.22
N ARG A 201 10.74 -1.75 23.28
CA ARG A 201 10.84 -1.22 24.65
C ARG A 201 12.27 -0.86 25.04
N ASN A 202 12.41 0.13 25.91
CA ASN A 202 13.71 0.59 26.43
C ASN A 202 14.70 0.89 25.29
N ALA A 203 14.43 1.95 24.53
CA ALA A 203 15.20 2.35 23.37
C ALA A 203 16.67 2.63 23.72
N VAL A 204 17.58 2.16 22.88
CA VAL A 204 19.03 2.44 22.98
C VAL A 204 19.53 3.15 21.72
N ALA A 205 20.68 3.80 21.78
CA ALA A 205 21.25 4.50 20.61
C ALA A 205 21.31 3.63 19.34
N GLY A 206 21.62 2.34 19.50
CA GLY A 206 21.65 1.35 18.42
C GLY A 206 20.29 1.03 17.80
N ASP A 207 19.17 1.39 18.43
CA ASP A 207 17.83 1.29 17.86
C ASP A 207 17.58 2.37 16.80
N SER A 208 18.39 3.44 16.72
CA SER A 208 18.28 4.46 15.66
C SER A 208 18.40 3.87 14.26
N GLY A 209 17.68 4.42 13.29
CA GLY A 209 17.74 4.03 11.88
C GLY A 209 16.48 4.33 11.09
N ASN A 210 16.50 3.98 9.79
CA ASN A 210 15.33 4.06 8.92
C ASN A 210 14.50 2.78 9.05
N TYR A 211 13.27 2.92 9.54
CA TYR A 211 12.29 1.85 9.67
C TYR A 211 11.31 1.89 8.50
N THR A 212 11.19 0.78 7.79
CA THR A 212 10.30 0.65 6.63
C THR A 212 9.24 -0.42 6.90
N CYS A 213 7.97 -0.08 6.70
CA CYS A 213 6.85 -1.00 6.77
C CYS A 213 6.33 -1.33 5.37
N ILE A 214 6.11 -2.62 5.10
CA ILE A 214 5.62 -3.12 3.82
C ILE A 214 4.46 -4.10 4.06
N PRO A 215 3.19 -3.68 3.85
CA PRO A 215 2.06 -4.60 3.77
C PRO A 215 2.12 -5.43 2.48
N SER A 216 1.67 -6.68 2.54
CA SER A 216 1.63 -7.56 1.36
C SER A 216 0.75 -6.95 0.25
N GLY A 217 1.34 -6.64 -0.91
CA GLY A 217 0.62 -6.08 -2.05
C GLY A 217 0.42 -4.56 -2.01
N ALA A 218 1.13 -3.85 -1.14
CA ALA A 218 1.11 -2.38 -1.06
C ALA A 218 2.51 -1.78 -1.25
N GLU A 219 2.56 -0.51 -1.65
CA GLU A 219 3.79 0.28 -1.65
C GLU A 219 4.30 0.54 -0.21
N PRO A 220 5.62 0.56 0.01
CA PRO A 220 6.20 0.68 1.34
C PRO A 220 6.15 2.11 1.90
N ALA A 221 6.25 2.24 3.23
CA ALA A 221 6.42 3.52 3.91
C ALA A 221 7.60 3.48 4.88
N SER A 222 8.31 4.59 5.02
CA SER A 222 9.55 4.67 5.82
C SER A 222 9.52 5.85 6.79
N ILE A 223 10.17 5.68 7.94
CA ILE A 223 10.36 6.71 8.98
C ILE A 223 11.77 6.59 9.58
N VAL A 224 12.44 7.71 9.82
CA VAL A 224 13.75 7.72 10.48
C VAL A 224 13.57 7.95 11.97
N VAL A 225 14.14 7.07 12.78
CA VAL A 225 14.10 7.17 14.24
C VAL A 225 15.51 7.48 14.77
N HIS A 226 15.60 8.50 15.61
CA HIS A 226 16.80 8.94 16.30
C HIS A 226 16.64 8.77 17.80
N VAL A 227 17.46 7.92 18.41
CA VAL A 227 17.50 7.74 19.87
C VAL A 227 18.58 8.63 20.47
N LEU A 228 18.18 9.60 21.29
CA LEU A 228 19.03 10.59 21.93
C LEU A 228 19.49 10.07 23.30
N ASN A 229 20.80 10.09 23.55
CA ASN A 229 21.34 9.88 24.88
C ASN A 229 21.03 11.12 25.73
N GLY A 230 20.48 10.93 26.93
CA GLY A 230 19.92 11.99 27.78
C GLY A 230 20.90 13.06 28.29
N GLU A 231 22.11 13.16 27.72
CA GLU A 231 23.10 14.17 28.11
C GLU A 231 22.87 15.55 27.48
N HIS A 232 21.96 15.67 26.51
CA HIS A 232 21.60 16.97 25.92
C HIS A 232 20.09 17.06 25.67
N PRO A 233 19.30 17.67 26.58
CA PRO A 233 17.95 18.05 26.24
C PRO A 233 18.03 19.10 25.12
N ALA A 234 17.04 19.09 24.22
CA ALA A 234 16.92 19.97 23.07
C ALA A 234 17.63 21.31 23.27
N ALA A 235 18.50 21.69 22.34
CA ALA A 235 19.06 23.03 22.31
C ALA A 235 17.90 24.04 22.33
N MET A 236 17.65 24.58 23.52
CA MET A 236 16.81 25.74 23.72
C MET A 236 17.46 26.84 22.89
N GLN A 237 16.75 27.35 21.90
CA GLN A 237 17.15 28.56 21.20
C GLN A 237 17.09 29.71 22.22
N HIS A 238 18.17 29.92 22.96
CA HIS A 238 18.39 31.15 23.70
C HIS A 238 18.69 32.26 22.68
N GLY A 239 17.89 33.33 22.77
CA GLY A 239 17.94 34.45 21.86
C GLY A 239 19.34 35.05 21.73
N HIS A 240 19.77 35.25 20.49
CA HIS A 240 20.92 36.11 20.21
C HIS A 240 20.47 37.56 20.13
N GLY A 241 20.74 38.29 21.21
CA GLY A 241 21.00 39.72 21.12
C GLY A 241 22.32 39.94 20.38
N GLY A 242 22.24 40.65 19.25
CA GLY A 242 23.27 41.54 18.70
C GLY A 242 24.46 40.91 17.97
N ILE A 243 24.43 40.98 16.63
CA ILE A 243 25.44 41.66 15.78
C ILE A 243 24.78 41.87 14.42
N SER A 244 24.64 43.14 14.01
CA SER A 244 24.15 43.56 12.70
C SER A 244 25.01 42.95 11.59
N ARG A 245 24.47 41.96 10.89
CA ARG A 245 25.04 41.43 9.66
C ARG A 245 24.60 42.33 8.50
N THR A 246 25.41 43.32 8.16
CA THR A 246 25.28 44.05 6.89
C THR A 246 25.28 43.05 5.73
N GLN A 247 24.15 42.94 5.03
CA GLN A 247 24.04 42.21 3.77
C GLN A 247 24.71 43.01 2.64
N PRO A 248 25.68 42.46 1.90
CA PRO A 248 26.03 42.94 0.57
C PRO A 248 25.33 42.04 -0.46
N GLY A 249 24.00 42.17 -0.58
CA GLY A 249 23.20 41.30 -1.48
C GLY A 249 22.51 42.01 -2.65
N ALA A 250 22.23 43.31 -2.53
CA ALA A 250 21.39 44.00 -3.53
C ALA A 250 22.16 44.72 -4.64
N ARG A 251 23.47 44.97 -4.49
CA ARG A 251 24.26 45.69 -5.50
C ARG A 251 24.76 44.80 -6.63
N PHE A 252 25.01 43.51 -6.38
CA PHE A 252 25.54 42.59 -7.40
C PHE A 252 24.50 42.26 -8.48
N GLN A 253 23.21 42.19 -8.11
CA GLN A 253 22.12 41.97 -9.08
C GLN A 253 21.91 43.16 -10.02
N HIS A 254 22.14 44.40 -9.56
CA HIS A 254 22.03 45.57 -10.44
C HIS A 254 23.17 45.67 -11.47
N TYR A 255 24.40 45.33 -11.10
CA TYR A 255 25.51 45.35 -12.07
C TYR A 255 25.34 44.29 -13.17
N VAL A 256 24.80 43.11 -12.84
CA VAL A 256 24.52 42.07 -13.84
C VAL A 256 23.42 42.51 -14.81
N LEU A 257 22.34 43.15 -14.32
CA LEU A 257 21.27 43.67 -15.18
C LEU A 257 21.72 44.83 -16.08
N LEU A 258 22.58 45.72 -15.57
CA LEU A 258 23.15 46.80 -16.39
C LEU A 258 24.11 46.27 -17.46
N ALA A 259 24.91 45.26 -17.14
CA ALA A 259 25.83 44.63 -18.10
C ALA A 259 25.06 43.91 -19.22
N THR A 260 23.97 43.21 -18.91
CA THR A 260 23.15 42.54 -19.94
C THR A 260 22.41 43.54 -20.83
N LEU A 261 21.88 44.63 -20.27
CA LEU A 261 21.26 45.72 -21.04
C LEU A 261 22.26 46.38 -22.00
N LEU A 262 23.48 46.67 -21.55
CA LEU A 262 24.52 47.25 -22.40
C LEU A 262 24.92 46.32 -23.56
N LEU A 263 25.03 45.01 -23.32
CA LEU A 263 25.33 44.03 -24.37
C LEU A 263 24.20 43.93 -25.42
N LEU A 264 22.94 43.98 -24.98
CA LEU A 264 21.79 43.98 -25.88
C LEU A 264 21.72 45.27 -26.71
N LEU A 265 22.03 46.42 -26.11
CA LEU A 265 22.08 47.71 -26.80
C LEU A 265 23.22 47.75 -27.82
N HIS A 266 24.38 47.17 -27.50
CA HIS A 266 25.50 47.07 -28.43
C HIS A 266 25.18 46.15 -29.62
N ARG A 267 24.50 45.03 -29.38
CA ARG A 267 23.99 44.14 -30.44
C ARG A 267 22.94 44.83 -31.32
N TYR A 268 22.03 45.59 -30.73
CA TYR A 268 21.02 46.35 -31.46
C TYR A 268 21.65 47.45 -32.34
N LEU A 269 22.61 48.20 -31.80
CA LEU A 269 23.34 49.22 -32.57
C LEU A 269 24.21 48.60 -33.67
N SER A 270 24.82 47.43 -33.44
CA SER A 270 25.55 46.71 -34.50
C SER A 270 24.62 46.19 -35.59
N TRP A 271 23.41 45.75 -35.23
CA TRP A 271 22.39 45.29 -36.17
C TRP A 271 21.91 46.44 -37.07
N ASN A 272 21.61 47.60 -36.48
CA ASN A 272 21.18 48.78 -37.24
C ASN A 272 22.29 49.37 -38.14
N ARG A 273 23.56 49.12 -37.85
CA ARG A 273 24.68 49.48 -38.75
C ARG A 273 24.75 48.61 -40.01
N GLN A 274 24.10 47.44 -40.05
CA GLN A 274 24.02 46.62 -41.26
C GLN A 274 22.79 46.92 -42.15
N LEU A 275 21.94 47.87 -41.75
CA LEU A 275 20.76 48.30 -42.49
C LEU A 275 20.88 49.72 -43.05
N ARG A 276 22.11 50.24 -43.17
CA ARG A 276 22.44 51.46 -43.94
C ARG A 276 23.46 51.14 -45.02
#